data_AF-W7JIB8-F1
#
_entry.id   AF-W7JIB8-F1
#
_cell.length_a   1.000
_cell.length_b   1.000
_cell.length_c   1.000
_cell.angle_alpha   90.00
_cell.angle_beta   90.00
_cell.angle_gamma   90.00
#
_symmetry.space_group_name_H-M   'P 1'
#
loop_
_entity.id
_entity.type
_entity.pdbx_description
1 polymer ?
#
loop_
_entity_poly.entity_id
_entity_poly.type
_entity_poly.pdbx_seq_one_letter_code
_entity_poly.pdbx_strand_id
1 'polypeptide(L)'
;MRNASFSLAKSVWAAGDFKGQIIEGIKRPVVTLSLSTNNVAGVKLPIFQVNIDPTVDVLGNLGVAAGGQVINNTRENYLQCLNMLVKLASMQVAFFSLDEEIKMTNRRVNALNNIVLPRLDGGINYIIKELDEIEREEFYRLKKIKEKKSDKLKDSNIDTDADGDYNASKRQYNYACTQKDDDIIF
;
A
#
# COMPACT_ATOMS: atom_id res chain seq x y z
N MET A 1 -4.65 13.52 -36.24
CA MET A 1 -6.01 13.91 -36.67
C MET A 1 -5.99 14.86 -37.88
N ARG A 2 -5.49 16.11 -37.80
CA ARG A 2 -5.50 17.09 -38.91
C ARG A 2 -5.01 16.55 -40.27
N ASN A 3 -3.85 15.89 -40.30
CA ASN A 3 -3.28 15.36 -41.55
C ASN A 3 -4.13 14.24 -42.18
N ALA A 4 -4.77 13.41 -41.35
CA ALA A 4 -5.69 12.38 -41.82
C ALA A 4 -6.96 13.00 -42.42
N SER A 5 -7.54 14.00 -41.77
CA SER A 5 -8.70 14.74 -42.28
C SER A 5 -8.39 15.47 -43.60
N PHE A 6 -7.20 16.06 -43.73
CA PHE A 6 -6.76 16.69 -44.98
C PHE A 6 -6.56 15.65 -46.10
N SER A 7 -6.00 14.48 -45.78
CA SER A 7 -5.84 13.39 -46.75
C SER A 7 -7.20 12.87 -47.23
N LEU A 8 -8.18 12.78 -46.33
CA LEU A 8 -9.56 12.43 -46.71
C LEU A 8 -10.13 13.43 -47.72
N ALA A 9 -9.99 14.73 -47.47
CA ALA A 9 -10.45 15.77 -48.39
C ALA A 9 -9.77 15.63 -49.77
N LYS A 10 -8.47 15.34 -49.80
CA LYS A 10 -7.72 15.09 -51.04
C LYS A 10 -8.25 13.85 -51.79
N SER A 11 -8.56 12.77 -51.09
CA SER A 11 -9.14 11.57 -51.72
C SER A 11 -10.55 11.82 -52.25
N VAL A 12 -11.39 12.58 -51.55
CA VAL A 12 -12.76 12.92 -52.02
C VAL A 12 -12.70 13.77 -53.28
N TRP A 13 -11.75 14.71 -53.34
CA TRP A 13 -11.54 15.50 -54.56
C TRP A 13 -11.06 14.64 -55.74
N ALA A 14 -10.18 13.67 -55.51
CA ALA A 14 -9.58 12.86 -56.57
C ALA A 14 -10.48 11.71 -57.08
N ALA A 15 -11.25 11.07 -56.20
CA ALA A 15 -12.02 9.86 -56.49
C ALA A 15 -13.55 10.06 -56.43
N GLY A 16 -14.02 11.26 -56.07
CA GLY A 16 -15.45 11.53 -55.85
C GLY A 16 -15.97 11.02 -54.51
N ASP A 17 -17.28 10.78 -54.42
CA ASP A 17 -17.90 10.25 -53.20
C ASP A 17 -17.84 8.73 -53.15
N PHE A 18 -16.84 8.21 -52.44
CA PHE A 18 -16.61 6.78 -52.22
C PHE A 18 -17.02 6.33 -50.80
N LYS A 19 -17.58 7.22 -49.98
CA LYS A 19 -17.87 6.94 -48.56
C LYS A 19 -18.96 5.88 -48.40
N GLY A 20 -20.03 5.96 -49.20
CA GLY A 20 -21.13 4.98 -49.17
C GLY A 20 -20.63 3.57 -49.47
N GLN A 21 -19.82 3.42 -50.52
CA GLN A 21 -19.23 2.14 -50.90
C GLN A 21 -18.32 1.55 -49.80
N ILE A 22 -17.56 2.39 -49.08
CA ILE A 22 -16.77 1.92 -47.92
C ILE A 22 -17.69 1.41 -46.82
N ILE A 23 -18.73 2.16 -46.46
CA ILE A 23 -19.65 1.79 -45.37
C ILE A 23 -20.34 0.46 -45.67
N GLU A 24 -20.83 0.28 -46.90
CA GLU A 24 -21.47 -0.96 -47.35
C GLU A 24 -20.50 -2.15 -47.43
N GLY A 25 -19.22 -1.88 -47.71
CA GLY A 25 -18.18 -2.92 -47.79
C GLY A 25 -17.75 -3.49 -46.43
N ILE A 26 -18.07 -2.83 -45.31
CA ILE A 26 -17.61 -3.26 -43.98
C ILE A 26 -18.42 -4.47 -43.50
N LYS A 27 -17.83 -5.68 -43.61
CA LYS A 27 -18.39 -6.92 -43.05
C LYS A 27 -17.72 -7.36 -41.75
N ARG A 28 -16.42 -7.12 -41.62
CA ARG A 28 -15.62 -7.46 -40.43
C ARG A 28 -14.54 -6.39 -40.19
N PRO A 29 -14.14 -6.14 -38.94
CA PRO A 29 -13.11 -5.15 -38.64
C PRO A 29 -11.75 -5.60 -39.17
N VAL A 30 -10.96 -4.64 -39.68
CA VAL A 30 -9.58 -4.87 -40.15
C VAL A 30 -8.57 -4.72 -39.00
N VAL A 31 -8.86 -3.81 -38.07
CA VAL A 31 -8.01 -3.50 -36.93
C VAL A 31 -8.73 -3.94 -35.67
N THR A 32 -8.08 -4.82 -34.90
CA THR A 32 -8.55 -5.30 -33.61
C THR A 32 -7.60 -4.84 -32.51
N LEU A 33 -8.13 -4.71 -31.30
CA LEU A 33 -7.34 -4.38 -30.11
C LEU A 33 -7.25 -5.61 -29.22
N SER A 34 -6.04 -5.92 -28.78
CA SER A 34 -5.79 -6.92 -27.76
C SER A 34 -5.33 -6.23 -26.48
N LEU A 35 -5.86 -6.71 -25.36
CA LEU A 35 -5.51 -6.23 -24.04
C LEU A 35 -4.32 -7.04 -23.52
N SER A 36 -3.22 -6.36 -23.25
CA SER A 36 -2.09 -6.90 -22.50
C SER A 36 -2.06 -6.27 -21.12
N THR A 37 -1.49 -6.97 -20.14
CA THR A 37 -1.30 -6.44 -18.79
C THR A 37 0.18 -6.36 -18.50
N ASN A 38 0.61 -5.25 -17.92
CA ASN A 38 1.98 -5.03 -17.48
C ASN A 38 1.99 -4.71 -16.00
N ASN A 39 2.92 -5.27 -15.24
CA ASN A 39 3.00 -5.03 -13.80
C ASN A 39 4.11 -4.02 -13.50
N VAL A 40 3.77 -2.92 -12.85
CA VAL A 40 4.74 -1.90 -12.42
C VAL A 40 4.48 -1.57 -10.95
N ALA A 41 5.49 -1.78 -10.10
CA ALA A 41 5.42 -1.53 -8.66
C ALA A 41 4.23 -2.20 -7.94
N GLY A 42 3.78 -3.35 -8.44
CA GLY A 42 2.65 -4.11 -7.87
C GLY A 42 1.28 -3.69 -8.41
N VAL A 43 1.20 -2.67 -9.28
CA VAL A 43 -0.02 -2.24 -9.97
C VAL A 43 -0.06 -2.85 -11.37
N LYS A 44 -1.17 -3.53 -11.70
CA LYS A 44 -1.40 -4.13 -13.02
C LYS A 44 -1.97 -3.08 -13.98
N LEU A 45 -1.15 -2.62 -14.91
CA LEU A 45 -1.49 -1.63 -15.92
C LEU A 45 -2.00 -2.31 -17.20
N PRO A 46 -3.16 -1.90 -17.72
CA PRO A 46 -3.62 -2.35 -19.03
C PRO A 46 -2.85 -1.64 -20.15
N ILE A 47 -2.35 -2.41 -21.10
CA ILE A 47 -1.71 -1.93 -22.33
C ILE A 47 -2.51 -2.42 -23.53
N PHE A 48 -2.90 -1.51 -24.42
CA PHE A 48 -3.58 -1.87 -25.66
C PHE A 48 -2.56 -2.15 -26.77
N GLN A 49 -2.69 -3.30 -27.41
CA GLN A 49 -1.91 -3.68 -28.58
C GLN A 49 -2.81 -3.70 -29.81
N VAL A 50 -2.33 -3.12 -30.91
CA VAL A 50 -3.04 -3.07 -32.18
C VAL A 50 -2.68 -4.30 -33.00
N ASN A 51 -3.68 -5.08 -33.40
CA ASN A 51 -3.53 -6.19 -34.35
C ASN A 51 -4.21 -5.81 -35.66
N ILE A 52 -3.50 -5.96 -36.76
CA ILE A 52 -3.98 -5.64 -38.10
C ILE A 52 -4.05 -6.94 -38.88
N ASP A 53 -5.26 -7.33 -39.29
CA ASP A 53 -5.48 -8.54 -40.08
C ASP A 53 -5.41 -8.20 -41.58
N PRO A 54 -4.37 -8.65 -42.31
CA PRO A 54 -4.19 -8.29 -43.73
C PRO A 54 -5.15 -9.03 -44.66
N THR A 55 -5.84 -10.07 -44.17
CA THR A 55 -6.76 -10.90 -44.96
C THR A 55 -8.12 -10.24 -45.20
N VAL A 56 -8.37 -9.06 -44.61
CA VAL A 56 -9.64 -8.31 -44.69
C VAL A 56 -9.52 -7.08 -45.58
N ASP A 57 -8.77 -7.11 -46.69
CA ASP A 57 -8.66 -5.89 -47.50
C ASP A 57 -9.93 -5.66 -48.33
N VAL A 58 -10.89 -4.95 -47.72
CA VAL A 58 -12.16 -4.52 -48.35
C VAL A 58 -11.92 -3.50 -49.47
N LEU A 59 -10.77 -2.83 -49.47
CA LEU A 59 -10.47 -1.74 -50.39
C LEU A 59 -9.72 -2.15 -51.66
N GLY A 60 -9.33 -3.42 -51.83
CA GLY A 60 -8.56 -3.87 -53.00
C GLY A 60 -9.24 -3.55 -54.35
N ASN A 61 -10.57 -3.42 -54.34
CA ASN A 61 -11.38 -3.09 -55.52
C ASN A 61 -11.79 -1.61 -55.59
N LEU A 62 -11.41 -0.78 -54.61
CA LEU A 62 -11.79 0.65 -54.56
C LEU A 62 -10.80 1.52 -55.33
N GLY A 63 -11.31 2.41 -56.18
CA GLY A 63 -10.46 3.34 -56.93
C GLY A 63 -9.74 2.73 -58.14
N VAL A 64 -10.20 1.58 -58.64
CA VAL A 64 -9.71 0.94 -59.89
C VAL A 64 -9.91 1.86 -61.11
N ALA A 65 -10.99 2.65 -61.13
CA ALA A 65 -11.27 3.59 -62.22
C ALA A 65 -10.42 4.88 -62.15
N ALA A 66 -10.26 5.47 -60.95
CA ALA A 66 -9.42 6.65 -60.72
C ALA A 66 -9.14 6.84 -59.21
N GLY A 67 -8.00 7.44 -58.86
CA GLY A 67 -7.72 7.92 -57.51
C GLY A 67 -7.30 6.89 -56.46
N GLY A 68 -7.13 5.60 -56.83
CA GLY A 68 -6.74 4.53 -55.89
C GLY A 68 -5.47 4.82 -55.07
N GLN A 69 -4.44 5.43 -55.67
CA GLN A 69 -3.21 5.81 -54.94
C GLN A 69 -3.47 6.85 -53.84
N VAL A 70 -4.36 7.81 -54.09
CA VAL A 70 -4.70 8.85 -53.11
C VAL A 70 -5.51 8.25 -51.97
N ILE A 71 -6.41 7.31 -52.26
CA ILE A 71 -7.18 6.56 -51.26
C ILE A 71 -6.25 5.70 -50.38
N ASN A 72 -5.27 5.03 -50.99
CA ASN A 72 -4.29 4.23 -50.25
C ASN A 72 -3.46 5.09 -49.28
N ASN A 73 -2.96 6.24 -49.75
CA ASN A 73 -2.26 7.19 -48.88
C ASN A 73 -3.16 7.72 -47.76
N THR A 74 -4.44 7.99 -48.02
CA THR A 74 -5.41 8.35 -46.97
C THR A 74 -5.54 7.23 -45.93
N ARG A 75 -5.67 5.97 -46.35
CA ARG A 75 -5.72 4.81 -45.46
C ARG A 75 -4.50 4.74 -44.54
N GLU A 76 -3.30 4.87 -45.09
CA GLU A 76 -2.05 4.85 -44.32
C GLU A 76 -2.01 5.97 -43.26
N ASN A 77 -2.40 7.19 -43.63
CA ASN A 77 -2.47 8.32 -42.70
C ASN A 77 -3.50 8.11 -41.57
N TYR A 78 -4.63 7.46 -41.87
CA TYR A 78 -5.61 7.10 -40.84
C TYR A 78 -5.13 5.96 -39.95
N LEU A 79 -4.45 4.95 -40.49
CA LEU A 79 -3.85 3.87 -39.71
C LEU A 79 -2.78 4.40 -38.74
N GLN A 80 -1.91 5.30 -39.21
CA GLN A 80 -0.94 5.97 -38.34
C GLN A 80 -1.63 6.78 -37.24
N CYS A 81 -2.68 7.53 -37.58
CA CYS A 81 -3.45 8.29 -36.59
C CYS A 81 -4.13 7.38 -35.56
N LEU A 82 -4.67 6.23 -35.98
CA LEU A 82 -5.28 5.24 -35.10
C LEU A 82 -4.24 4.63 -34.14
N ASN A 83 -3.06 4.26 -34.64
CA ASN A 83 -1.97 3.75 -33.81
C ASN A 83 -1.55 4.76 -32.72
N MET A 84 -1.43 6.04 -33.08
CA MET A 84 -1.15 7.09 -32.10
C MET A 84 -2.27 7.25 -31.07
N LEU A 85 -3.53 7.16 -31.52
CA LEU A 85 -4.69 7.27 -30.64
C LEU A 85 -4.75 6.11 -29.64
N VAL A 86 -4.51 4.88 -30.09
CA VAL A 86 -4.49 3.69 -29.22
C VAL A 86 -3.35 3.79 -28.20
N LYS A 87 -2.17 4.24 -28.63
CA LYS A 87 -1.04 4.48 -27.72
C LYS A 87 -1.38 5.53 -26.66
N LEU A 88 -2.02 6.62 -27.06
CA LEU A 88 -2.47 7.67 -26.13
C LEU A 88 -3.51 7.13 -25.15
N ALA A 89 -4.52 6.38 -25.64
CA ALA A 89 -5.55 5.78 -24.80
C ALA A 89 -4.93 4.80 -23.79
N SER A 90 -3.95 4.00 -24.20
CA SER A 90 -3.21 3.10 -23.30
C SER A 90 -2.52 3.86 -22.18
N MET A 91 -1.88 4.99 -22.49
CA MET A 91 -1.21 5.83 -21.49
C MET A 91 -2.22 6.48 -20.54
N GLN A 92 -3.37 6.95 -21.06
CA GLN A 92 -4.41 7.56 -20.24
C GLN A 92 -5.00 6.57 -19.23
N VAL A 93 -5.39 5.38 -19.68
CA VAL A 93 -5.98 4.37 -18.79
C VAL A 93 -4.96 3.92 -17.74
N ALA A 94 -3.69 3.72 -18.14
CA ALA A 94 -2.62 3.40 -17.20
C ALA A 94 -2.42 4.53 -16.16
N PHE A 95 -2.48 5.79 -16.57
CA PHE A 95 -2.35 6.94 -15.66
C PHE A 95 -3.51 7.00 -14.65
N PHE A 96 -4.76 6.82 -15.10
CA PHE A 96 -5.92 6.82 -14.20
C PHE A 96 -5.84 5.68 -13.18
N SER A 97 -5.46 4.48 -13.61
CA SER A 97 -5.31 3.33 -12.72
C SER A 97 -4.20 3.57 -11.67
N LEU A 98 -3.07 4.16 -12.07
CA LEU A 98 -2.00 4.50 -11.13
C LEU A 98 -2.41 5.59 -10.14
N ASP A 99 -3.12 6.62 -10.61
CA ASP A 99 -3.56 7.73 -9.76
C ASP A 99 -4.51 7.26 -8.64
N GLU A 100 -5.41 6.32 -8.95
CA GLU A 100 -6.29 5.72 -7.96
C GLU A 100 -5.51 4.94 -6.89
N GLU A 101 -4.55 4.11 -7.30
CA GLU A 101 -3.72 3.33 -6.38
C GLU A 101 -2.82 4.21 -5.49
N ILE A 102 -2.29 5.31 -6.04
CA ILE A 102 -1.53 6.30 -5.27
C ILE A 102 -2.43 6.96 -4.24
N LYS A 103 -3.65 7.35 -4.60
CA LYS A 103 -4.62 7.94 -3.65
C LYS A 103 -5.00 6.96 -2.55
N MET A 104 -5.21 5.69 -2.88
CA MET A 104 -5.50 4.65 -1.90
C MET A 104 -4.32 4.44 -0.94
N THR A 105 -3.10 4.44 -1.46
CA THR A 105 -1.88 4.33 -0.64
C THR A 105 -1.72 5.54 0.28
N ASN A 106 -1.93 6.76 -0.22
CA ASN A 106 -1.88 7.97 0.60
C ASN A 106 -2.93 7.96 1.72
N ARG A 107 -4.15 7.50 1.43
CA ARG A 107 -5.19 7.33 2.45
C ARG A 107 -4.79 6.32 3.52
N ARG A 108 -4.17 5.20 3.13
CA ARG A 108 -3.67 4.18 4.07
C ARG A 108 -2.55 4.74 4.95
N VAL A 109 -1.58 5.47 4.37
CA VAL A 109 -0.51 6.13 5.13
C VAL A 109 -1.10 7.12 6.15
N ASN A 110 -2.08 7.91 5.72
CA ASN A 110 -2.74 8.87 6.62
C ASN A 110 -3.50 8.18 7.76
N ALA A 111 -4.21 7.08 7.47
CA ALA A 111 -4.92 6.30 8.50
C ALA A 111 -3.95 5.67 9.50
N LEU A 112 -2.81 5.18 9.04
CA LEU A 112 -1.78 4.63 9.92
C LEU A 112 -1.22 5.70 10.86
N ASN A 113 -0.84 6.87 10.33
CA ASN A 113 -0.24 7.95 11.12
C ASN A 113 -1.21 8.57 12.13
N ASN A 114 -2.45 8.82 11.72
CA ASN A 114 -3.38 9.63 12.53
C ASN A 114 -4.39 8.82 13.35
N ILE A 115 -4.58 7.52 13.04
CA ILE A 115 -5.56 6.68 13.74
C ILE A 115 -4.88 5.49 14.41
N VAL A 116 -4.11 4.70 13.65
CA VAL A 116 -3.57 3.44 14.18
C VAL A 116 -2.45 3.70 15.17
N LEU A 117 -1.47 4.52 14.79
CA LEU A 117 -0.30 4.78 15.63
C LEU A 117 -0.67 5.42 16.99
N PRO A 118 -1.54 6.46 17.06
CA PRO A 118 -1.95 7.01 18.35
C PRO A 118 -2.77 6.04 19.20
N ARG A 119 -3.57 5.15 18.59
CA ARG A 119 -4.31 4.12 19.33
C ARG A 119 -3.40 3.07 19.94
N LEU A 120 -2.34 2.67 19.22
CA LEU A 120 -1.34 1.75 19.74
C LEU A 120 -0.54 2.40 20.88
N ASP A 121 -0.09 3.64 20.72
CA ASP A 121 0.63 4.37 21.77
C ASP A 121 -0.25 4.58 23.03
N GLY A 122 -1.54 4.88 22.84
CA GLY A 122 -2.51 4.95 23.92
C GLY A 122 -2.66 3.61 24.66
N GLY A 123 -2.68 2.50 23.92
CA GLY A 123 -2.72 1.14 24.49
C GLY A 123 -1.46 0.79 25.28
N ILE A 124 -0.29 1.12 24.75
CA ILE A 124 1.00 0.90 25.44
C ILE A 124 1.04 1.71 26.75
N ASN A 125 0.68 2.98 26.70
CA ASN A 125 0.62 3.83 27.89
C ASN A 125 -0.38 3.34 28.94
N TYR A 126 -1.49 2.74 28.52
CA TYR A 126 -2.45 2.13 29.43
C TYR A 126 -1.84 0.91 30.14
N ILE A 127 -1.19 0.01 29.39
CA ILE A 127 -0.54 -1.18 29.96
C ILE A 127 0.55 -0.77 30.96
N ILE A 128 1.40 0.20 30.62
CA ILE A 128 2.47 0.68 31.53
C ILE A 128 1.86 1.24 32.82
N LYS A 129 0.83 2.08 32.72
CA LYS A 129 0.16 2.65 33.91
C LYS A 129 -0.46 1.58 34.80
N GLU A 130 -1.06 0.56 34.22
CA GLU A 130 -1.67 -0.53 34.98
C GLU A 130 -0.60 -1.36 35.70
N LEU A 131 0.53 -1.65 35.02
CA LEU A 131 1.66 -2.36 35.63
C LEU A 131 2.28 -1.55 36.77
N ASP A 132 2.51 -0.25 36.58
CA ASP A 132 3.06 0.64 37.61
C ASP A 132 2.14 0.73 38.84
N GLU A 133 0.81 0.73 38.65
CA GLU A 133 -0.14 0.76 39.75
C GLU A 133 -0.16 -0.57 40.53
N ILE A 134 -0.10 -1.70 39.82
CA ILE A 134 0.04 -3.03 40.45
C ILE A 134 1.33 -3.11 41.27
N GLU A 135 2.46 -2.67 40.71
CA GLU A 135 3.74 -2.62 41.42
C GLU A 135 3.68 -1.71 42.66
N ARG A 136 3.01 -0.56 42.55
CA ARG A 136 2.80 0.37 43.67
C ARG A 136 1.96 -0.27 44.79
N GLU A 137 0.89 -0.97 44.45
CA GLU A 137 0.06 -1.68 45.44
C GLU A 137 0.85 -2.77 46.15
N GLU A 138 1.62 -3.58 45.41
CA GLU A 138 2.47 -4.62 45.99
C GLU A 138 3.56 -4.02 46.90
N PHE A 139 4.18 -2.93 46.48
CA PHE A 139 5.19 -2.23 47.27
C PHE A 139 4.60 -1.71 48.59
N TYR A 140 3.40 -1.13 48.57
CA TYR A 140 2.73 -0.67 49.79
C TYR A 140 2.37 -1.83 50.73
N ARG A 141 1.93 -2.97 50.18
CA ARG A 141 1.63 -4.18 50.94
C ARG A 141 2.88 -4.70 51.66
N LEU A 142 4.01 -4.81 50.96
CA LEU A 142 5.28 -5.23 51.52
C LEU A 142 5.80 -4.26 52.60
N LYS A 143 5.66 -2.95 52.35
CA LYS A 143 6.05 -1.91 53.33
C LYS A 143 5.28 -2.05 54.65
N LYS A 144 3.95 -2.22 54.60
CA LYS A 144 3.14 -2.42 55.82
C LYS A 144 3.48 -3.72 56.56
N ILE A 145 3.79 -4.80 55.84
CA ILE A 145 4.21 -6.06 56.48
C ILE A 145 5.54 -5.87 57.21
N LYS A 146 6.49 -5.17 56.59
CA LYS A 146 7.78 -4.84 57.20
C LYS A 146 7.61 -3.95 58.44
N GLU A 147 6.76 -2.93 58.36
CA GLU A 147 6.45 -2.02 59.49
C GLU A 147 5.83 -2.77 60.67
N LYS A 148 4.79 -3.59 60.41
CA LYS A 148 4.20 -4.47 61.44
C LYS A 148 5.21 -5.45 62.05
N LYS A 149 6.15 -5.97 61.24
CA LYS A 149 7.21 -6.85 61.73
C LYS A 149 8.20 -6.08 62.59
N SER A 150 8.58 -4.86 62.21
CA SER A 150 9.49 -4.02 63.00
C SER A 150 8.88 -3.55 64.30
N ASP A 151 7.58 -3.23 64.33
CA ASP A 151 6.89 -2.80 65.55
C ASP A 151 6.81 -3.95 66.55
N LYS A 152 6.45 -5.16 66.09
CA LYS A 152 6.50 -6.37 66.93
C LYS A 152 7.90 -6.66 67.47
N LEU A 153 8.95 -6.40 66.68
CA LEU A 153 10.34 -6.55 67.10
C LEU A 153 10.74 -5.51 68.17
N LYS A 154 10.19 -4.29 68.12
CA LYS A 154 10.41 -3.27 69.15
C LYS A 154 9.68 -3.62 70.43
N ASP A 155 8.41 -4.02 70.34
CA ASP A 155 7.61 -4.45 71.50
C ASP A 155 8.26 -5.67 72.19
N SER A 156 8.75 -6.66 71.42
CA SER A 156 9.44 -7.81 72.02
C SER A 156 10.77 -7.46 72.69
N ASN A 157 11.51 -6.45 72.21
CA ASN A 157 12.75 -6.02 72.87
C ASN A 157 12.46 -5.25 74.17
N ILE A 158 11.36 -4.48 74.22
CA ILE A 158 10.92 -3.77 75.43
C ILE A 158 10.53 -4.76 76.55
N ASP A 159 9.94 -5.90 76.20
CA ASP A 159 9.62 -6.96 77.16
C ASP A 159 10.87 -7.74 77.64
N THR A 160 11.99 -7.69 76.90
CA THR A 160 13.23 -8.41 77.30
C THR A 160 14.16 -7.55 78.18
N ASP A 161 13.95 -6.24 78.23
CA ASP A 161 14.74 -5.31 79.08
C ASP A 161 14.19 -5.18 80.51
N ALA A 162 13.03 -5.79 80.81
CA ALA A 162 12.37 -5.74 82.13
C ALA A 162 12.72 -6.92 83.06
N ASP A 163 13.27 -8.02 82.54
CA ASP A 163 13.77 -9.15 83.34
C ASP A 163 15.30 -9.13 83.34
N GLY A 164 15.85 -8.85 84.52
CA GLY A 164 17.29 -8.74 84.76
C GLY A 164 18.07 -9.99 84.39
N ASP A 165 19.33 -9.74 84.02
CA ASP A 165 20.53 -10.57 84.16
C ASP A 165 20.28 -12.01 84.62
N TYR A 166 20.55 -13.01 83.75
CA TYR A 166 21.09 -14.37 84.02
C TYR A 166 20.80 -15.32 82.85
N ASN A 167 21.57 -15.24 81.76
CA ASN A 167 22.26 -16.38 81.13
C ASN A 167 22.74 -16.05 79.72
N ALA A 168 24.05 -15.87 79.60
CA ALA A 168 24.79 -16.07 78.37
C ALA A 168 24.74 -17.57 78.00
N SER A 169 23.96 -17.94 76.98
CA SER A 169 24.30 -19.03 76.03
C SER A 169 23.19 -19.30 75.00
N LYS A 170 23.59 -19.20 73.72
CA LYS A 170 22.96 -19.78 72.52
C LYS A 170 21.54 -19.32 72.17
N ARG A 171 21.46 -18.46 71.17
CA ARG A 171 20.68 -18.72 69.94
C ARG A 171 21.27 -17.95 68.76
N GLN A 172 22.25 -18.60 68.16
CA GLN A 172 22.77 -18.27 66.85
C GLN A 172 21.72 -18.73 65.82
N TYR A 173 20.99 -17.78 65.22
CA TYR A 173 20.29 -18.00 63.97
C TYR A 173 20.85 -17.07 62.91
N ASN A 174 21.79 -17.65 62.18
CA ASN A 174 22.37 -17.31 60.88
C ASN A 174 21.79 -16.08 60.17
N TYR A 175 22.55 -14.98 60.23
CA TYR A 175 22.68 -14.05 59.12
C TYR A 175 23.53 -14.74 58.04
N ALA A 176 22.87 -15.48 57.15
CA ALA A 176 23.48 -15.98 55.92
C ALA A 176 22.49 -15.81 54.78
N CYS A 177 22.41 -14.59 54.26
CA CYS A 177 22.26 -14.37 52.83
C CYS A 177 22.93 -13.04 52.47
N THR A 178 24.24 -13.00 52.69
CA THR A 178 25.14 -12.26 51.83
C THR A 178 25.52 -13.20 50.69
N GLN A 179 24.71 -13.22 49.64
CA GLN A 179 25.28 -13.37 48.31
C GLN A 179 25.33 -11.96 47.73
N LYS A 180 26.53 -11.39 47.82
CA LYS A 180 26.97 -10.39 46.87
C LYS A 180 26.93 -11.05 45.51
N ASP A 181 25.92 -10.73 44.71
CA ASP A 181 26.08 -10.63 43.27
C ASP A 181 26.02 -9.13 42.95
N ASP A 182 27.12 -8.46 43.28
CA ASP A 182 27.52 -7.27 42.55
C ASP A 182 28.03 -7.79 41.20
N ASP A 183 27.16 -7.80 40.19
CA ASP A 183 27.47 -7.59 38.76
C ASP A 183 26.16 -7.66 37.93
N ILE A 184 25.37 -6.59 38.01
CA ILE A 184 24.50 -6.18 36.90
C ILE A 184 25.25 -5.05 36.20
N ILE A 185 26.03 -5.44 35.19
CA ILE A 185 26.52 -4.54 34.15
C ILE A 185 25.66 -4.81 32.91
N PHE A 186 24.92 -3.78 32.51
CA PHE A 186 23.97 -3.67 31.39
C PHE A 186 22.62 -4.38 31.53
#